data_AF-A0A2B8AK16-F1
#
_entry.id   AF-A0A2B8AK16-F1
#
_cell.length_a   1.000
_cell.length_b   1.000
_cell.length_c   1.000
_cell.angle_alpha   90.00
_cell.angle_beta   90.00
_cell.angle_gamma   90.00
#
_symmetry.space_group_name_H-M   'P 1'
#
loop_
_entity.id
_entity.type
_entity.pdbx_description
1 polymer ?
#
loop_
_entity_poly.entity_id
_entity_poly.type
_entity_poly.pdbx_seq_one_letter_code
_entity_poly.pdbx_strand_id
1 'polypeptide(L)'
;MTATHRRPGRLSRRPARRLAVLLTAAAAAVTGPAATSPAAQALPAAAASSGTYAPAGIGGPVLDRNFPDPDVVKAGNTYHAYATNSDGRNIQRAQSADLVHWTYSDADALPRLGDWAKPETPLVWAPEVFDNGSGFTMHYTARDRATDRQCIGVARSATPEGPFEPVGDGPLVCPADQGGAIDASGYTENGQRHLLWKNDGNCCGRDTWLHIQPVNADGTATTGP
;
A
#
# COMPACT_ATOMS: atom_id res chain seq x y z
N MET A 1 3.56 -15.45 64.31
CA MET A 1 4.67 -16.33 63.91
C MET A 1 4.48 -16.64 62.43
N THR A 2 5.31 -16.30 61.45
CA THR A 2 6.56 -15.53 61.36
C THR A 2 6.66 -15.17 59.87
N ALA A 3 6.74 -13.89 59.53
CA ALA A 3 6.95 -13.43 58.16
C ALA A 3 8.39 -13.76 57.71
N THR A 4 8.59 -14.31 56.52
CA THR A 4 9.92 -14.48 55.93
C THR A 4 10.01 -13.74 54.59
N HIS A 5 10.59 -12.54 54.68
CA HIS A 5 11.01 -11.71 53.55
C HIS A 5 12.13 -12.39 52.76
N ARG A 6 11.96 -12.62 51.46
CA ARG A 6 13.08 -12.87 50.53
C ARG A 6 13.58 -11.54 49.96
N ARG A 7 14.86 -11.26 50.14
CA ARG A 7 15.59 -10.09 49.58
C ARG A 7 15.80 -10.26 48.06
N PRO A 8 15.71 -9.19 47.25
CA PRO A 8 16.15 -9.22 45.86
C PRO A 8 17.67 -9.05 45.75
N GLY A 9 18.30 -9.82 44.85
CA GLY A 9 19.73 -9.78 44.56
C GLY A 9 20.14 -8.51 43.80
N ARG A 10 21.30 -7.94 44.17
CA ARG A 10 21.94 -6.79 43.53
C ARG A 10 22.44 -7.15 42.12
N LEU A 11 21.95 -6.44 41.11
CA LEU A 11 22.55 -6.41 39.77
C LEU A 11 23.76 -5.45 39.76
N SER A 12 24.95 -5.99 39.49
CA SER A 12 26.20 -5.24 39.30
C SER A 12 26.23 -4.64 37.89
N ARG A 13 26.19 -3.30 37.79
CA ARG A 13 26.36 -2.57 36.52
C ARG A 13 27.84 -2.28 36.30
N ARG A 14 28.45 -2.87 35.26
CA ARG A 14 29.79 -2.49 34.78
C ARG A 14 29.67 -1.36 33.74
N PRO A 15 30.56 -0.36 33.73
CA PRO A 15 30.52 0.74 32.76
C PRO A 15 31.12 0.30 31.41
N ALA A 16 30.38 0.52 30.32
CA ALA A 16 30.88 0.34 28.96
C ALA A 16 31.69 1.58 28.54
N ARG A 17 32.99 1.38 28.26
CA ARG A 17 33.90 2.40 27.70
C ARG A 17 33.55 2.63 26.22
N ARG A 18 33.27 3.88 25.85
CA ARG A 18 33.10 4.32 24.45
C ARG A 18 34.49 4.53 23.84
N LEU A 19 34.81 3.82 22.76
CA LEU A 19 36.01 4.02 21.96
C LEU A 19 35.60 4.74 20.67
N ALA A 20 36.04 5.98 20.50
CA ALA A 20 35.87 6.75 19.26
C ALA A 20 36.96 6.35 18.27
N VAL A 21 36.57 5.96 17.06
CA VAL A 21 37.50 5.69 15.94
C VAL A 21 37.40 6.86 14.96
N LEU A 22 38.49 7.61 14.84
CA LEU A 22 38.72 8.62 13.80
C LEU A 22 39.12 7.90 12.50
N LEU A 23 38.35 8.11 11.43
CA LEU A 23 38.71 7.69 10.07
C LEU A 23 39.12 8.93 9.27
N THR A 24 40.40 9.04 8.97
CA THR A 24 40.97 10.03 8.06
C THR A 24 40.87 9.53 6.61
N ALA A 25 40.25 10.33 5.75
CA ALA A 25 40.18 10.09 4.31
C ALA A 25 41.48 10.52 3.61
N ALA A 26 42.02 9.68 2.74
CA ALA A 26 43.10 10.02 1.83
C ALA A 26 42.58 9.92 0.38
N ALA A 27 42.57 11.04 -0.34
CA ALA A 27 42.21 11.12 -1.75
C ALA A 27 43.48 11.00 -2.61
N ALA A 28 43.50 10.04 -3.53
CA ALA A 28 44.53 9.93 -4.57
C ALA A 28 43.93 10.37 -5.91
N ALA A 29 44.50 11.42 -6.50
CA ALA A 29 44.13 11.89 -7.84
C ALA A 29 44.88 11.09 -8.91
N VAL A 30 44.15 10.52 -9.87
CA VAL A 30 44.70 9.92 -11.09
C VAL A 30 44.28 10.80 -12.27
N THR A 31 45.24 11.40 -12.95
CA THR A 31 45.06 12.15 -14.19
C THR A 31 45.25 11.22 -15.40
N GLY A 32 44.20 11.09 -16.21
CA GLY A 32 44.24 10.42 -17.53
C GLY A 32 44.05 11.44 -18.67
N PRO A 33 44.64 11.22 -19.86
CA PRO A 33 44.63 12.20 -20.94
C PRO A 33 43.30 12.23 -21.70
N ALA A 34 42.95 13.43 -22.19
CA ALA A 34 41.74 13.71 -22.95
C ALA A 34 41.82 13.14 -24.38
N ALA A 35 40.81 12.38 -24.79
CA ALA A 35 40.59 11.98 -26.17
C ALA A 35 39.56 12.91 -26.83
N THR A 36 39.95 13.56 -27.92
CA THR A 36 39.06 14.34 -28.79
C THR A 36 38.34 13.41 -29.76
N SER A 37 37.03 13.62 -29.93
CA SER A 37 36.21 12.95 -30.96
C SER A 37 35.60 13.98 -31.92
N PRO A 38 35.39 13.63 -33.21
CA PRO A 38 35.12 14.58 -34.29
C PRO A 38 33.66 15.03 -34.33
N ALA A 39 33.45 16.23 -34.86
CA ALA A 39 32.15 16.87 -35.04
C ALA A 39 31.28 16.13 -36.08
N ALA A 40 30.03 15.82 -35.71
CA ALA A 40 28.99 15.37 -36.63
C ALA A 40 27.98 16.51 -36.88
N GLN A 41 27.62 16.68 -38.15
CA GLN A 41 26.86 17.79 -38.69
C GLN A 41 25.36 17.74 -38.33
N ALA A 42 24.75 18.92 -38.20
CA ALA A 42 23.37 19.11 -37.74
C ALA A 42 22.31 18.88 -38.85
N LEU A 43 21.21 18.22 -38.48
CA LEU A 43 19.98 18.12 -39.28
C LEU A 43 19.02 19.29 -38.95
N PRO A 44 18.13 19.69 -39.87
CA PRO A 44 17.29 20.89 -39.70
C PRO A 44 16.21 20.69 -38.63
N ALA A 45 16.01 21.73 -37.82
CA ALA A 45 15.08 21.74 -36.69
C ALA A 45 13.62 21.61 -37.14
N ALA A 46 12.97 20.51 -36.76
CA ALA A 46 11.52 20.48 -36.67
C ALA A 46 11.11 21.41 -35.52
N ALA A 47 10.21 22.36 -35.80
CA ALA A 47 9.66 23.26 -34.79
C ALA A 47 8.85 22.45 -33.79
N ALA A 48 9.49 22.06 -32.69
CA ALA A 48 8.82 21.50 -31.53
C ALA A 48 7.99 22.62 -30.90
N SER A 49 6.66 22.44 -30.90
CA SER A 49 5.75 23.16 -30.05
C SER A 49 6.27 23.10 -28.61
N SER A 50 6.67 24.26 -28.08
CA SER A 50 7.14 24.47 -26.73
C SER A 50 5.98 24.37 -25.72
N GLY A 51 5.41 23.18 -25.62
CA GLY A 51 4.80 22.72 -24.40
C GLY A 51 5.90 22.12 -23.54
N THR A 52 6.53 22.93 -22.70
CA THR A 52 7.36 22.42 -21.62
C THR A 52 6.44 21.65 -20.67
N TYR A 53 6.30 20.33 -20.85
CA TYR A 53 6.11 19.46 -19.71
C TYR A 53 7.45 19.46 -18.98
N ALA A 54 7.63 20.45 -18.11
CA ALA A 54 8.66 20.34 -17.10
C ALA A 54 8.39 19.02 -16.37
N PRO A 55 9.39 18.15 -16.18
CA PRO A 55 9.21 17.10 -15.19
C PRO A 55 8.84 17.84 -13.91
N ALA A 56 7.65 17.59 -13.37
CA ALA A 56 7.35 18.00 -12.01
C ALA A 56 8.52 17.50 -11.18
N GLY A 57 9.31 18.43 -10.63
CA GLY A 57 10.55 18.09 -9.95
C GLY A 57 10.23 16.97 -8.96
N ILE A 58 11.00 15.88 -9.00
CA ILE A 58 10.84 14.76 -8.06
C ILE A 58 11.35 15.28 -6.70
N GLY A 59 10.50 16.08 -6.04
CA GLY A 59 10.84 16.93 -4.90
C GLY A 59 10.11 16.51 -3.63
N GLY A 60 9.93 15.20 -3.44
CA GLY A 60 9.22 14.63 -2.29
C GLY A 60 7.81 14.15 -2.62
N PRO A 61 7.02 13.77 -1.59
CA PRO A 61 5.66 13.30 -1.78
C PRO A 61 4.74 14.40 -2.34
N VAL A 62 3.92 14.05 -3.33
CA VAL A 62 2.85 14.94 -3.86
C VAL A 62 1.66 15.09 -2.91
N LEU A 63 1.59 14.22 -1.91
CA LEU A 63 0.70 14.30 -0.76
C LEU A 63 1.52 13.97 0.50
N ASP A 64 2.06 15.00 1.15
CA ASP A 64 2.91 14.85 2.34
C ASP A 64 2.06 14.62 3.61
N ARG A 65 1.50 13.41 3.73
CA ARG A 65 0.65 12.95 4.83
C ARG A 65 0.93 11.47 5.11
N ASN A 66 0.56 11.00 6.31
CA ASN A 66 0.38 9.57 6.57
C ASN A 66 -0.74 8.97 5.68
N PHE A 67 -0.40 8.66 4.43
CA PHE A 67 -1.29 8.11 3.41
C PHE A 67 -0.62 6.86 2.80
N PRO A 68 -0.51 5.76 3.58
CA PRO A 68 0.25 4.59 3.17
C PRO A 68 -0.53 3.75 2.16
N ASP A 69 0.22 3.02 1.32
CA ASP A 69 -0.30 2.07 0.34
C ASP A 69 -1.37 2.69 -0.59
N PRO A 70 -1.06 3.82 -1.28
CA PRO A 70 -2.03 4.51 -2.11
C PRO A 70 -2.40 3.69 -3.35
N ASP A 71 -3.68 3.40 -3.51
CA ASP A 71 -4.28 3.02 -4.79
C ASP A 71 -4.93 4.24 -5.45
N VAL A 72 -4.89 4.32 -6.79
CA VAL A 72 -5.41 5.46 -7.55
C VAL A 72 -6.27 4.99 -8.72
N VAL A 73 -7.54 5.37 -8.73
CA VAL A 73 -8.48 5.16 -9.83
C VAL A 73 -8.84 6.48 -10.50
N LYS A 74 -8.98 6.49 -11.83
CA LYS A 74 -9.48 7.64 -12.57
C LYS A 74 -10.97 7.48 -12.86
N ALA A 75 -11.78 8.46 -12.45
CA ALA A 75 -13.21 8.54 -12.75
C ALA A 75 -13.52 9.88 -13.41
N GLY A 76 -13.93 9.85 -14.69
CA GLY A 76 -14.08 11.07 -15.48
C GLY A 76 -12.78 11.89 -15.56
N ASN A 77 -12.83 13.13 -15.10
CA ASN A 77 -11.68 14.05 -15.09
C ASN A 77 -10.93 14.08 -13.76
N THR A 78 -11.30 13.23 -12.80
CA THR A 78 -10.76 13.23 -11.44
C THR A 78 -10.03 11.90 -11.16
N TYR A 79 -8.89 11.99 -10.49
CA TYR A 79 -8.20 10.87 -9.88
C TYR A 79 -8.63 10.78 -8.42
N HIS A 80 -8.99 9.59 -7.97
CA HIS A 80 -9.36 9.30 -6.60
C HIS A 80 -8.30 8.36 -6.03
N ALA A 81 -7.75 8.71 -4.88
CA ALA A 81 -6.77 7.90 -4.17
C ALA A 81 -7.38 7.36 -2.87
N TYR A 82 -7.01 6.13 -2.52
CA TYR A 82 -7.40 5.44 -1.28
C TYR A 82 -6.16 4.93 -0.58
N ALA A 83 -6.20 4.87 0.75
CA ALA A 83 -5.04 4.43 1.52
C ALA A 83 -5.41 3.68 2.80
N THR A 84 -4.43 2.93 3.29
CA THR A 84 -4.41 2.23 4.59
C THR A 84 -4.90 3.13 5.73
N ASN A 85 -5.55 2.52 6.74
CA ASN A 85 -6.18 3.21 7.85
C ASN A 85 -5.26 4.22 8.58
N SER A 86 -5.75 5.43 8.80
CA SER A 86 -5.16 6.44 9.68
C SER A 86 -6.24 7.39 10.15
N ASP A 87 -5.95 8.19 11.18
CA ASP A 87 -6.77 9.33 11.60
C ASP A 87 -8.24 8.95 11.91
N GLY A 88 -8.45 7.73 12.42
CA GLY A 88 -9.78 7.22 12.78
C GLY A 88 -10.65 6.76 11.60
N ARG A 89 -10.11 6.71 10.36
CA ARG A 89 -10.78 6.12 9.19
C ARG A 89 -10.31 4.70 8.95
N ASN A 90 -11.20 3.82 8.52
CA ASN A 90 -10.88 2.50 7.99
C ASN A 90 -10.14 2.64 6.66
N ILE A 91 -10.66 3.43 5.72
CA ILE A 91 -9.98 3.74 4.46
C ILE A 91 -9.96 5.26 4.24
N GLN A 92 -8.77 5.79 4.07
CA GLN A 92 -8.56 7.20 3.77
C GLN A 92 -8.89 7.49 2.31
N ARG A 93 -9.25 8.74 1.95
CA ARG A 93 -9.38 9.14 0.55
C ARG A 93 -8.86 10.56 0.24
N ALA A 94 -8.40 10.73 -0.99
CA ALA A 94 -8.01 12.02 -1.56
C ALA A 94 -8.42 12.08 -3.03
N GLN A 95 -8.44 13.29 -3.61
CA GLN A 95 -8.71 13.47 -5.04
C GLN A 95 -7.77 14.49 -5.68
N SER A 96 -7.53 14.35 -6.98
CA SER A 96 -6.69 15.24 -7.77
C SER A 96 -7.21 15.35 -9.20
N ALA A 97 -7.00 16.50 -9.84
CA ALA A 97 -7.25 16.67 -11.27
C ALA A 97 -6.01 16.37 -12.14
N ASP A 98 -4.81 16.36 -11.55
CA ASP A 98 -3.54 16.40 -12.28
C ASP A 98 -2.46 15.44 -11.74
N LEU A 99 -2.79 14.61 -10.74
CA LEU A 99 -1.89 13.70 -10.01
C LEU A 99 -0.79 14.40 -9.18
N VAL A 100 -0.74 15.72 -9.18
CA VAL A 100 0.29 16.51 -8.50
C VAL A 100 -0.29 17.23 -7.28
N HIS A 101 -1.47 17.84 -7.43
CA HIS A 101 -2.15 18.57 -6.37
C HIS A 101 -3.31 17.72 -5.85
N TRP A 102 -3.20 17.28 -4.60
CA TRP A 102 -4.18 16.40 -3.95
C TRP A 102 -4.97 17.12 -2.88
N THR A 103 -6.29 16.96 -2.90
CA THR A 103 -7.20 17.38 -1.84
C THR A 103 -7.61 16.15 -1.03
N TYR A 104 -7.14 16.08 0.22
CA TYR A 104 -7.54 15.04 1.17
C TYR A 104 -8.96 15.27 1.70
N SER A 105 -9.69 14.18 1.96
CA SER A 105 -11.03 14.24 2.56
C SER A 105 -11.01 13.73 4.00
N ASP A 106 -11.77 14.38 4.88
CA ASP A 106 -11.94 13.90 6.24
C ASP A 106 -12.91 12.73 6.40
N ALA A 107 -13.64 12.39 5.32
CA ALA A 107 -14.61 11.32 5.33
C ALA A 107 -13.95 9.96 5.06
N ASP A 108 -14.40 8.94 5.78
CA ASP A 108 -14.01 7.54 5.58
C ASP A 108 -14.63 7.03 4.28
N ALA A 109 -13.82 6.41 3.42
CA ALA A 109 -14.33 5.76 2.22
C ALA A 109 -15.06 4.45 2.55
N LEU A 110 -14.72 3.78 3.66
CA LEU A 110 -15.32 2.51 4.10
C LEU A 110 -15.74 2.61 5.57
N PRO A 111 -16.77 3.41 5.90
CA PRO A 111 -17.16 3.67 7.29
C PRO A 111 -17.68 2.43 8.03
N ARG A 112 -18.11 1.40 7.30
CA ARG A 112 -18.55 0.11 7.86
C ARG A 112 -17.72 -1.02 7.25
N LEU A 113 -17.31 -1.96 8.09
CA LEU A 113 -16.65 -3.20 7.67
C LEU A 113 -17.67 -4.34 7.63
N GLY A 114 -17.35 -5.40 6.89
CA GLY A 114 -18.18 -6.61 6.90
C GLY A 114 -18.26 -7.21 8.29
N ASP A 115 -19.36 -7.90 8.62
CA ASP A 115 -19.60 -8.46 9.95
C ASP A 115 -18.52 -9.48 10.38
N TRP A 116 -17.83 -10.09 9.40
CA TRP A 116 -16.70 -10.99 9.60
C TRP A 116 -15.45 -10.28 10.15
N ALA A 117 -15.30 -8.97 9.93
CA ALA A 117 -14.13 -8.21 10.37
C ALA A 117 -14.20 -7.89 11.87
N LYS A 118 -13.05 -7.97 12.55
CA LYS A 118 -12.90 -7.81 14.00
C LYS A 118 -13.04 -6.34 14.40
N PRO A 119 -14.10 -5.93 15.12
CA PRO A 119 -14.50 -4.54 15.22
C PRO A 119 -13.59 -3.75 16.15
N GLU A 120 -12.99 -4.38 17.16
CA GLU A 120 -12.11 -3.69 18.11
C GLU A 120 -10.71 -3.46 17.55
N THR A 121 -10.27 -4.31 16.61
CA THR A 121 -8.92 -4.25 16.02
C THR A 121 -8.94 -4.68 14.56
N PRO A 122 -9.64 -3.93 13.68
CA PRO A 122 -9.88 -4.37 12.32
C PRO A 122 -8.63 -4.29 11.43
N LEU A 123 -7.68 -3.39 11.74
CA LEU A 123 -6.40 -3.27 11.04
C LEU A 123 -6.57 -3.24 9.50
N VAL A 124 -7.25 -2.20 9.01
CA VAL A 124 -7.71 -2.12 7.61
C VAL A 124 -6.62 -1.56 6.70
N TRP A 125 -6.15 -2.35 5.73
CA TRP A 125 -4.94 -2.03 4.98
C TRP A 125 -5.10 -2.16 3.46
N ALA A 126 -4.21 -1.45 2.74
CA ALA A 126 -3.90 -1.58 1.32
C ALA A 126 -5.14 -1.81 0.44
N PRO A 127 -6.04 -0.81 0.34
CA PRO A 127 -7.19 -0.91 -0.53
C PRO A 127 -6.77 -0.90 -2.01
N GLU A 128 -7.53 -1.58 -2.86
CA GLU A 128 -7.56 -1.39 -4.30
C GLU A 128 -8.99 -1.06 -4.72
N VAL A 129 -9.17 -0.06 -5.58
CA VAL A 129 -10.46 0.33 -6.13
C VAL A 129 -10.44 0.31 -7.65
N PHE A 130 -11.48 -0.28 -8.25
CA PHE A 130 -11.64 -0.30 -9.71
C PHE A 130 -13.09 -0.07 -10.12
N ASP A 131 -13.28 0.48 -11.32
CA ASP A 131 -14.58 0.58 -11.97
C ASP A 131 -15.05 -0.81 -12.41
N ASN A 132 -16.21 -1.24 -11.93
CA ASN A 132 -16.81 -2.54 -12.22
C ASN A 132 -17.92 -2.47 -13.30
N GLY A 133 -18.09 -1.33 -13.96
CA GLY A 133 -19.11 -1.06 -14.98
C GLY A 133 -20.47 -0.63 -14.43
N SER A 134 -20.76 -0.90 -13.15
CA SER A 134 -21.98 -0.46 -12.44
C SER A 134 -21.72 0.54 -11.32
N GLY A 135 -20.44 0.88 -11.11
CA GLY A 135 -19.93 1.62 -9.97
C GLY A 135 -18.50 1.18 -9.70
N PHE A 136 -18.11 1.11 -8.43
CA PHE A 136 -16.76 0.81 -7.99
C PHE A 136 -16.76 -0.37 -7.04
N THR A 137 -15.77 -1.25 -7.19
CA THR A 137 -15.47 -2.31 -6.22
C THR A 137 -14.17 -1.93 -5.50
N MET A 138 -14.16 -2.10 -4.18
CA MET A 138 -12.98 -2.00 -3.33
C MET A 138 -12.62 -3.38 -2.79
N HIS A 139 -11.39 -3.82 -3.02
CA HIS A 139 -10.76 -4.88 -2.24
C HIS A 139 -9.98 -4.24 -1.10
N TYR A 140 -10.06 -4.82 0.10
CA TYR A 140 -9.36 -4.30 1.27
C TYR A 140 -8.92 -5.43 2.18
N THR A 141 -7.84 -5.22 2.92
CA THR A 141 -7.43 -6.16 3.97
C THR A 141 -8.11 -5.78 5.28
N ALA A 142 -8.65 -6.74 6.02
CA ALA A 142 -9.04 -6.54 7.42
C ALA A 142 -8.91 -7.83 8.23
N ARG A 143 -8.80 -7.67 9.56
CA ARG A 143 -8.58 -8.77 10.49
C ARG A 143 -9.87 -9.54 10.69
N ASP A 144 -9.87 -10.81 10.33
CA ASP A 144 -11.01 -11.69 10.46
C ASP A 144 -11.26 -12.11 11.91
N ARG A 145 -12.55 -12.16 12.31
CA ARG A 145 -12.96 -12.58 13.66
C ARG A 145 -12.71 -14.06 13.93
N ALA A 146 -12.93 -14.91 12.93
CA ALA A 146 -12.92 -16.36 13.13
C ALA A 146 -11.49 -16.91 13.25
N THR A 147 -10.57 -16.37 12.47
CA THR A 147 -9.20 -16.86 12.33
C THR A 147 -8.15 -15.97 12.99
N ASP A 148 -8.53 -14.74 13.35
CA ASP A 148 -7.62 -13.72 13.87
C ASP A 148 -6.46 -13.37 12.90
N ARG A 149 -6.64 -13.67 11.61
CA ARG A 149 -5.70 -13.38 10.51
C ARG A 149 -6.17 -12.20 9.67
N GLN A 150 -5.24 -11.59 8.96
CA GLN A 150 -5.59 -10.63 7.93
C GLN A 150 -6.17 -11.35 6.72
N CYS A 151 -7.32 -10.91 6.25
CA CYS A 151 -8.03 -11.51 5.13
C CYS A 151 -8.59 -10.43 4.20
N ILE A 152 -8.83 -10.78 2.94
CA ILE A 152 -9.28 -9.82 1.93
C ILE A 152 -10.80 -9.77 1.94
N GLY A 153 -11.35 -8.59 2.14
CA GLY A 153 -12.76 -8.25 2.02
C GLY A 153 -13.09 -7.57 0.69
N VAL A 154 -14.39 -7.39 0.47
CA VAL A 154 -14.91 -6.67 -0.69
C VAL A 154 -15.96 -5.66 -0.24
N ALA A 155 -15.96 -4.50 -0.86
CA ALA A 155 -17.00 -3.50 -0.71
C ALA A 155 -17.35 -2.87 -2.06
N ARG A 156 -18.55 -2.29 -2.20
CA ARG A 156 -19.00 -1.63 -3.43
C ARG A 156 -19.51 -0.23 -3.16
N SER A 157 -19.37 0.66 -4.14
CA SER A 157 -20.02 1.96 -4.15
C SER A 157 -20.53 2.33 -5.54
N ALA A 158 -21.53 3.20 -5.61
CA ALA A 158 -22.00 3.75 -6.88
C ALA A 158 -21.09 4.87 -7.40
N THR A 159 -20.30 5.51 -6.52
CA THR A 159 -19.40 6.62 -6.86
C THR A 159 -17.99 6.35 -6.32
N PRO A 160 -16.95 6.96 -6.89
CA PRO A 160 -15.58 6.71 -6.42
C PRO A 160 -15.34 7.30 -5.02
N GLU A 161 -16.08 8.31 -4.59
CA GLU A 161 -15.90 8.90 -3.25
C GLU A 161 -16.42 8.02 -2.11
N GLY A 162 -17.24 7.00 -2.42
CA GLY A 162 -17.94 6.22 -1.42
C GLY A 162 -19.20 6.91 -0.85
N PRO A 163 -19.72 6.42 0.28
CA PRO A 163 -19.18 5.32 1.06
C PRO A 163 -19.23 4.01 0.27
N PHE A 164 -18.18 3.22 0.43
CA PHE A 164 -18.16 1.82 0.04
C PHE A 164 -18.87 1.03 1.14
N GLU A 165 -19.71 0.10 0.71
CA GLU A 165 -20.46 -0.78 1.59
C GLU A 165 -19.96 -2.21 1.42
N PRO A 166 -19.62 -2.91 2.51
CA PRO A 166 -19.10 -4.28 2.45
C PRO A 166 -20.14 -5.22 1.84
N VAL A 167 -19.68 -6.20 1.08
CA VAL A 167 -20.53 -7.21 0.43
C VAL A 167 -20.03 -8.62 0.75
N GLY A 168 -20.95 -9.58 0.73
CA GLY A 168 -20.68 -10.98 1.10
C GLY A 168 -20.79 -11.24 2.60
N ASP A 169 -20.90 -12.51 2.97
CA ASP A 169 -21.09 -12.97 4.35
C ASP A 169 -19.76 -13.26 5.07
N GLY A 170 -18.62 -13.08 4.38
CA GLY A 170 -17.28 -13.41 4.88
C GLY A 170 -16.18 -12.75 4.04
N PRO A 171 -14.90 -12.95 4.38
CA PRO A 171 -13.79 -12.53 3.54
C PRO A 171 -13.83 -13.27 2.19
N LEU A 172 -13.42 -12.58 1.12
CA LEU A 172 -13.25 -13.16 -0.22
C LEU A 172 -12.10 -14.18 -0.25
N VAL A 173 -10.98 -13.87 0.40
CA VAL A 173 -9.78 -14.73 0.47
C VAL A 173 -9.22 -14.72 1.88
N CYS A 174 -9.03 -15.90 2.48
CA CYS A 174 -8.56 -16.04 3.86
C CYS A 174 -7.78 -17.36 4.11
N PRO A 175 -6.56 -17.52 3.56
CA PRO A 175 -5.72 -18.69 3.77
C PRO A 175 -5.04 -18.63 5.16
N ALA A 176 -5.82 -18.81 6.22
CA ALA A 176 -5.37 -18.59 7.60
C ALA A 176 -4.23 -19.53 8.05
N ASP A 177 -4.15 -20.73 7.48
CA ASP A 177 -3.06 -21.69 7.67
C ASP A 177 -1.73 -21.20 7.07
N GLN A 178 -1.79 -20.27 6.11
CA GLN A 178 -0.65 -19.61 5.47
C GLN A 178 -0.34 -18.22 6.06
N GLY A 179 -1.05 -17.84 7.14
CA GLY A 179 -0.91 -16.54 7.81
C GLY A 179 -2.03 -15.56 7.51
N GLY A 180 -2.85 -15.81 6.49
CA GLY A 180 -3.84 -14.86 5.97
C GLY A 180 -3.47 -14.32 4.59
N ALA A 181 -4.20 -13.33 4.12
CA ALA A 181 -3.99 -12.65 2.84
C ALA A 181 -4.04 -11.13 3.01
N ILE A 182 -3.10 -10.44 2.37
CA ILE A 182 -3.01 -8.97 2.33
C ILE A 182 -2.68 -8.47 0.91
N ASP A 183 -2.76 -7.15 0.75
CA ASP A 183 -2.29 -6.42 -0.43
C ASP A 183 -2.95 -6.92 -1.73
N ALA A 184 -4.28 -6.92 -1.74
CA ALA A 184 -5.07 -7.26 -2.92
C ALA A 184 -4.73 -6.35 -4.10
N SER A 185 -4.60 -6.94 -5.29
CA SER A 185 -4.45 -6.20 -6.54
C SER A 185 -5.15 -6.93 -7.69
N GLY A 186 -5.73 -6.21 -8.64
CA GLY A 186 -6.53 -6.76 -9.71
C GLY A 186 -5.85 -6.63 -11.06
N TYR A 187 -6.04 -7.65 -11.88
CA TYR A 187 -5.57 -7.67 -13.26
C TYR A 187 -6.64 -8.28 -14.16
N THR A 188 -6.73 -7.84 -15.41
CA THR A 188 -7.66 -8.40 -16.40
C THR A 188 -6.89 -8.85 -17.64
N GLU A 189 -7.04 -10.12 -18.00
CA GLU A 189 -6.42 -10.74 -19.16
C GLU A 189 -7.50 -11.38 -20.03
N ASN A 190 -7.55 -11.03 -21.32
CA ASN A 190 -8.49 -11.62 -22.28
C ASN A 190 -9.96 -11.62 -21.81
N GLY A 191 -10.36 -10.61 -21.03
CA GLY A 191 -11.70 -10.48 -20.46
C GLY A 191 -11.95 -11.23 -19.14
N GLN A 192 -10.99 -12.02 -18.66
CA GLN A 192 -11.03 -12.65 -17.35
C GLN A 192 -10.36 -11.76 -16.30
N ARG A 193 -11.08 -11.42 -15.22
CA ARG A 193 -10.49 -10.72 -14.08
C ARG A 193 -9.82 -11.71 -13.14
N HIS A 194 -8.68 -11.31 -12.60
CA HIS A 194 -7.89 -12.02 -11.62
C HIS A 194 -7.65 -11.14 -10.40
N LEU A 195 -7.66 -11.77 -9.24
CA LEU A 195 -7.21 -11.21 -7.98
C LEU A 195 -5.81 -11.75 -7.69
N LEU A 196 -4.85 -10.85 -7.50
CA LEU A 196 -3.52 -11.09 -6.97
C LEU A 196 -3.52 -10.76 -5.47
N TRP A 197 -2.79 -11.51 -4.66
CA TRP A 197 -2.53 -11.15 -3.27
C TRP A 197 -1.23 -11.76 -2.76
N LYS A 198 -0.74 -11.27 -1.63
CA LYS A 198 0.34 -11.91 -0.86
C LYS A 198 -0.24 -12.64 0.34
N ASN A 199 0.24 -13.84 0.66
CA ASN A 199 -0.09 -14.42 1.97
C ASN A 199 0.61 -13.60 3.10
N ASP A 200 -0.02 -13.46 4.26
CA ASP A 200 0.56 -12.73 5.40
C ASP A 200 1.54 -13.59 6.22
N GLY A 201 2.30 -14.48 5.58
CA GLY A 201 3.19 -15.42 6.28
C GLY A 201 4.16 -14.75 7.27
N ASN A 202 4.57 -13.51 6.97
CA ASN A 202 5.41 -12.67 7.82
C ASN A 202 4.81 -12.38 9.21
N CYS A 203 3.48 -12.38 9.40
CA CYS A 203 2.85 -12.25 10.73
C CYS A 203 3.29 -13.34 11.70
N CYS A 204 3.75 -14.46 11.14
CA CYS A 204 3.67 -15.76 11.76
C CYS A 204 4.96 -16.56 11.55
N GLY A 205 6.04 -15.91 11.08
CA GLY A 205 7.33 -16.54 10.84
C GLY A 205 7.30 -17.58 9.72
N ARG A 206 6.43 -17.41 8.72
CA ARG A 206 6.28 -18.29 7.55
C ARG A 206 6.78 -17.58 6.29
N ASP A 207 7.12 -18.37 5.28
CA ASP A 207 7.46 -17.85 3.95
C ASP A 207 6.28 -17.10 3.33
N THR A 208 6.60 -16.18 2.42
CA THR A 208 5.62 -15.39 1.68
C THR A 208 5.74 -15.64 0.18
N TRP A 209 4.60 -15.61 -0.50
CA TRP A 209 4.44 -15.78 -1.93
C TRP A 209 3.28 -14.93 -2.43
N LEU A 210 3.30 -14.66 -3.74
CA LEU A 210 2.19 -14.06 -4.44
C LEU A 210 1.29 -15.16 -5.01
N HIS A 211 0.00 -14.99 -4.85
CA HIS A 211 -1.03 -15.82 -5.47
C HIS A 211 -1.76 -15.04 -6.54
N ILE A 212 -2.38 -15.77 -7.46
CA ILE A 212 -3.35 -15.24 -8.41
C ILE A 212 -4.52 -16.22 -8.53
N GLN A 213 -5.75 -15.71 -8.52
CA GLN A 213 -6.96 -16.52 -8.69
C GLN A 213 -7.96 -15.77 -9.58
N PRO A 214 -8.65 -16.44 -10.51
CA PRO A 214 -9.70 -15.78 -11.28
C PRO A 214 -10.86 -15.38 -10.36
N VAL A 215 -11.47 -14.23 -10.64
CA VAL A 215 -12.67 -13.72 -9.98
C VAL A 215 -13.73 -13.39 -11.04
N ASN A 216 -14.99 -13.31 -10.62
CA ASN A 216 -16.04 -12.80 -11.49
C ASN A 216 -15.75 -11.33 -11.88
N ALA A 217 -16.42 -10.83 -12.93
CA ALA A 217 -16.07 -9.55 -13.54
C ALA A 217 -16.10 -8.36 -12.56
N ASP A 218 -17.02 -8.37 -11.60
CA ASP A 218 -17.13 -7.33 -10.57
C ASP A 218 -16.20 -7.54 -9.36
N GLY A 219 -15.41 -8.62 -9.37
CA GLY A 219 -14.38 -8.95 -8.38
C GLY A 219 -14.91 -9.41 -7.02
N THR A 220 -16.18 -9.78 -6.90
CA THR A 220 -16.80 -10.04 -5.59
C THR A 220 -16.93 -11.51 -5.22
N ALA A 221 -16.56 -12.41 -6.14
CA ALA A 221 -16.47 -13.84 -5.89
C ALA A 221 -15.30 -14.44 -6.67
N THR A 222 -14.59 -15.39 -6.07
CA THR A 222 -13.61 -16.21 -6.78
C THR A 222 -14.31 -17.14 -7.76
N THR A 223 -13.68 -17.37 -8.92
CA THR A 223 -14.21 -18.22 -9.98
C THR A 223 -13.12 -19.20 -10.39
N GLY A 224 -13.09 -20.36 -9.76
CA GLY A 224 -12.08 -21.38 -10.01
C GLY A 224 -11.63 -22.06 -8.73
N PRO A 225 -10.81 -23.13 -8.85
CA PRO A 225 -10.21 -23.79 -7.69
C PRO A 225 -9.26 -22.88 -6.91
#